data_AF-A0A1X0SYF0-F1
#
_entry.id   AF-A0A1X0SYF0-F1
#
_cell.length_a   1.000
_cell.length_b   1.000
_cell.length_c   1.000
_cell.angle_alpha   90.00
_cell.angle_beta   90.00
_cell.angle_gamma   90.00
#
_symmetry.space_group_name_H-M   'P 1'
#
loop_
_entity.id
_entity.type
_entity.pdbx_description
1 polymer ?
#
loop_
_entity_poly.entity_id
_entity_poly.type
_entity_poly.pdbx_seq_one_letter_code
_entity_poly.pdbx_strand_id
1 'polypeptide(L)' 'MEKLFAIGDRVEKFTGDYQIAGEVRSVFTTLAGKTRYVVEHSPGFLHIYGPSNLRPLHPDAAEDEAP' A
#
# COMPACT_ATOMS: atom_id res chain seq x y z
N MET A 1 -4.02 -5.71 15.89
CA MET A 1 -5.10 -5.16 15.05
C MET A 1 -4.59 -5.17 13.62
N GLU A 2 -5.27 -5.84 12.69
CA GLU A 2 -4.88 -5.79 11.28
C GLU A 2 -5.06 -4.35 10.79
N LYS A 3 -3.99 -3.75 10.25
CA LYS A 3 -4.04 -2.40 9.70
C LYS A 3 -4.70 -2.50 8.32
N LEU A 4 -5.90 -1.92 8.19
CA LEU A 4 -6.60 -1.83 6.92
C LEU A 4 -6.14 -0.59 6.17
N PHE A 5 -5.88 -0.73 4.87
CA PHE A 5 -5.56 0.40 4.00
C PHE A 5 -6.83 0.89 3.28
N ALA A 6 -6.88 2.18 2.97
CA ALA A 6 -7.95 2.82 2.21
C ALA A 6 -7.42 3.33 0.86
N ILE A 7 -8.34 3.66 -0.06
CA ILE A 7 -7.98 4.33 -1.32
C ILE A 7 -7.30 5.66 -1.02
N GLY A 8 -6.16 5.91 -1.66
CA GLY A 8 -5.30 7.08 -1.44
C GLY A 8 -4.13 6.82 -0.47
N ASP A 9 -4.14 5.72 0.28
CA ASP A 9 -3.03 5.39 1.17
C ASP A 9 -1.75 5.10 0.38
N ARG A 10 -0.65 5.72 0.81
CA ARG A 10 0.70 5.41 0.34
C ARG A 10 1.22 4.19 1.08
N VAL A 11 1.57 3.16 0.31
CA VAL A 11 1.98 1.86 0.82
C VAL A 11 3.23 1.38 0.11
N GLU A 12 3.91 0.42 0.73
CA GLU A 12 5.02 -0.29 0.13
C GLU A 12 4.77 -1.79 0.19
N LYS A 13 4.96 -2.48 -0.94
CA LYS A 13 5.13 -3.92 -0.93
C LYS A 13 6.48 -4.22 -0.30
N PHE A 14 6.50 -4.88 0.87
CA PHE A 14 7.73 -5.05 1.67
C PHE A 14 8.21 -6.50 1.84
N THR A 15 7.50 -7.47 1.28
CA THR A 15 7.83 -8.90 1.41
C THR A 15 8.65 -9.43 0.22
N GLY A 16 9.28 -10.60 0.32
CA GLY A 16 10.00 -11.21 -0.80
C GLY A 16 11.26 -10.43 -1.23
N ASP A 17 11.70 -10.62 -2.47
CA ASP A 17 13.02 -10.15 -2.93
C ASP A 17 13.04 -8.71 -3.47
N TYR A 18 11.88 -8.05 -3.56
CA TYR A 18 11.78 -6.67 -4.03
C TYR A 18 10.83 -5.85 -3.17
N GLN A 19 11.13 -4.55 -3.08
CA GLN A 19 10.29 -3.56 -2.43
C GLN A 19 9.91 -2.48 -3.42
N ILE A 20 8.63 -2.07 -3.41
CA ILE A 20 8.12 -1.07 -4.33
C ILE A 20 6.97 -0.29 -3.69
N ALA A 21 7.08 1.04 -3.73
CA ALA A 21 6.09 1.97 -3.21
C ALA A 21 4.95 2.19 -4.22
N GLY A 22 3.78 2.55 -3.74
CA GLY A 22 2.64 2.91 -4.57
C GLY A 22 1.50 3.50 -3.77
N GLU A 23 0.36 3.71 -4.44
CA GLU A 23 -0.87 4.21 -3.84
C GLU A 23 -1.99 3.20 -4.01
N VAL A 24 -2.80 3.00 -2.98
CA VAL A 24 -3.99 2.15 -3.06
C VAL A 24 -5.05 2.83 -3.93
N ARG A 25 -5.47 2.16 -5.00
CA ARG A 25 -6.50 2.66 -5.93
C ARG A 25 -7.83 1.91 -5.82
N SER A 26 -7.84 0.73 -5.23
CA SER A 26 -9.07 -0.04 -4.97
C SER A 26 -8.90 -1.02 -3.82
N VAL A 27 -10.00 -1.29 -3.12
CA VAL A 27 -10.09 -2.25 -2.02
C VAL A 27 -11.33 -3.09 -2.23
N PHE A 28 -11.19 -4.41 -2.21
CA PHE A 28 -12.33 -5.31 -2.35
C PHE A 28 -12.14 -6.60 -1.56
N THR A 29 -13.26 -7.25 -1.26
CA THR A 29 -13.31 -8.58 -0.66
C THR A 29 -13.57 -9.61 -1.75
N THR A 30 -12.73 -10.65 -1.82
CA THR A 30 -12.97 -11.75 -2.77
C THR A 30 -14.17 -12.60 -2.33
N LEU A 31 -14.68 -13.46 -3.22
CA LEU A 31 -15.72 -14.43 -2.86
C LEU A 31 -15.33 -15.38 -1.70
N ALA A 32 -14.02 -15.53 -1.45
CA ALA A 32 -13.49 -16.30 -0.32
C ALA A 32 -13.35 -15.49 0.99
N GLY A 33 -13.91 -14.27 1.04
CA GLY A 33 -13.85 -13.40 2.23
C GLY A 33 -12.48 -12.77 2.49
N LYS A 34 -11.55 -12.78 1.52
CA LYS A 34 -10.20 -12.22 1.70
C LYS A 34 -10.12 -10.79 1.15
N THR A 35 -9.61 -9.86 1.95
CA THR A 35 -9.32 -8.48 1.50
C THR A 35 -8.17 -8.45 0.51
N ARG A 36 -8.32 -7.66 -0.56
CA ARG A 36 -7.28 -7.38 -1.55
C ARG A 36 -7.20 -5.89 -1.83
N TYR A 37 -5.98 -5.44 -2.10
CA TYR A 37 -5.65 -4.06 -2.39
C TYR A 37 -5.07 -3.99 -3.80
N VAL A 38 -5.60 -3.10 -4.64
CA VAL A 38 -4.97 -2.72 -5.91
C VAL A 38 -4.07 -1.53 -5.61
N VAL A 39 -2.78 -1.67 -5.90
CA VAL A 39 -1.77 -0.62 -5.72
C VAL A 39 -1.24 -0.20 -7.09
N GLU A 40 -1.21 1.09 -7.35
CA GLU A 40 -0.56 1.68 -8.53
C GLU A 40 0.84 2.16 -8.16
N HIS A 41 1.86 1.58 -8.79
CA HIS A 41 3.27 1.89 -8.49
C HIS A 41 3.83 3.00 -9.40
N SER A 42 3.33 3.06 -10.63
CA SER A 42 3.56 4.11 -11.61
C SER A 42 2.33 4.19 -12.51
N PRO A 43 2.12 5.28 -13.27
CA PRO A 43 0.91 5.47 -14.07
C PRO A 43 0.62 4.26 -14.97
N GLY A 44 -0.51 3.59 -14.72
CA GLY A 44 -0.95 2.40 -15.44
C GLY A 44 -0.34 1.07 -14.97
N PHE A 45 0.64 1.08 -14.06
CA PHE A 45 1.19 -0.14 -13.48
C PHE A 45 0.51 -0.50 -12.16
N LEU A 46 -0.49 -1.37 -12.27
CA LEU A 46 -1.32 -1.84 -11.17
C LEU A 46 -0.94 -3.26 -10.76
N HIS A 47 -0.89 -3.51 -9.45
CA HIS A 47 -0.69 -4.85 -8.92
C HIS A 47 -1.59 -5.10 -7.70
N ILE A 48 -1.98 -6.37 -7.49
CA ILE A 48 -2.92 -6.77 -6.45
C ILE A 48 -2.18 -7.47 -5.33
N TYR A 49 -2.39 -7.01 -4.10
CA TYR A 49 -1.73 -7.52 -2.91
C TYR A 49 -2.72 -7.98 -1.83
N GLY A 50 -2.25 -8.90 -0.97
CA GLY A 50 -2.86 -9.16 0.33
C GLY A 50 -2.35 -8.18 1.40
N PRO A 51 -3.05 -8.05 2.54
CA PRO A 51 -2.66 -7.15 3.63
C PRO A 51 -1.23 -7.40 4.13
N SER A 52 -0.83 -8.67 4.25
CA SER A 52 0.51 -9.04 4.73
C SER A 52 1.64 -8.71 3.76
N ASN A 53 1.33 -8.29 2.53
CA ASN A 53 2.35 -7.86 1.57
C ASN A 53 2.68 -6.38 1.69
N LEU A 54 1.84 -5.59 2.37
CA LEU A 54 1.89 -4.13 2.38
C LEU A 54 2.20 -3.57 3.77
N ARG A 55 2.99 -2.50 3.82
CA ARG A 55 3.17 -1.66 5.01
C ARG A 55 2.89 -0.20 4.64
N PRO A 56 2.48 0.64 5.61
CA PRO A 56 2.39 2.08 5.39
C PRO A 56 3.75 2.60 4.91
N LEU A 57 3.75 3.37 3.84
CA LEU A 57 4.90 4.19 3.48
C LEU A 57 4.83 5.41 4.40
N HIS A 58 5.54 5.38 5.53
CA HIS A 58 5.68 6.59 6.34
C HIS A 58 6.38 7.64 5.48
N PRO A 59 5.87 8.88 5.39
CA PRO A 59 6.73 9.97 4.99
C PRO A 59 7.83 10.04 6.05
N ASP A 60 9.08 9.81 5.66
CA ASP A 60 10.20 10.21 6.50
C ASP A 60 10.01 11.68 6.88
N ALA A 61 10.28 11.99 8.14
CA ALA A 61 10.17 13.29 8.78
C ALA A 61 10.80 14.42 7.94
N ALA A 62 10.01 15.02 7.05
CA ALA A 62 10.38 16.20 6.31
C ALA A 62 9.31 17.26 6.56
N GLU A 63 9.27 17.77 7.80
CA GLU A 63 8.70 19.07 8.21
C GLU A 63 8.75 19.18 9.75
N ASP A 64 9.95 19.23 10.33
CA ASP A 64 10.16 19.86 11.67
C ASP A 64 11.55 20.51 11.79
N GLU A 65 12.05 21.03 10.66
CA GLU A 65 13.13 22.02 10.65
C GLU A 65 12.71 23.16 9.70
N ALA A 66 11.87 24.06 10.22
CA ALA A 66 11.85 25.44 9.75
C ALA A 66 12.43 26.31 10.88
N PRO A 67 13.42 27.17 10.60
CA PRO A 67 14.06 28.02 11.61
C PRO A 67 13.14 29.11 12.18
#